data_AF-A0A838UPE1-F1
#
_entry.id   AF-A0A838UPE1-F1
#
_cell.length_a   1.000
_cell.length_b   1.000
_cell.length_c   1.000
_cell.angle_alpha   90.00
_cell.angle_beta   90.00
_cell.angle_gamma   90.00
#
_symmetry.space_group_name_H-M   'P 1'
#
loop_
_entity.id
_entity.type
_entity.pdbx_description
1 polymer ?
#
loop_
_entity_poly.entity_id
_entity_poly.type
_entity_poly.pdbx_seq_one_letter_code
_entity_poly.pdbx_strand_id
1 'polypeptide(L)'
;MSDLAHTPAAAKPAYSGRYTGVVLSLLVLAYTFNFIDRTIIATIGQAIKVDLKLTDTELGLLGGLSFAVLYTLLGIPIARLAERWNRVSIISLALVVWSGFTVACGFAGGFVQLLAMRVGVGIGEAGCSPPAHSLISDYYEPRRRASALSVYAFGIPLGSLIGAVAGGWLAKTYGWRVAFMAVG
;
A
#
# COMPACT_ATOMS: atom_id res chain seq x y z
N MET A 1 -57.33 -5.78 11.23
CA MET A 1 -56.69 -4.91 10.22
C MET A 1 -56.03 -3.76 10.95
N SER A 2 -54.72 -3.85 11.18
CA SER A 2 -53.79 -2.78 11.61
C SER A 2 -52.64 -3.44 12.39
N ASP A 3 -51.87 -4.28 11.69
CA ASP A 3 -50.56 -4.70 12.19
C ASP A 3 -49.65 -3.47 12.02
N LEU A 4 -49.52 -2.68 13.09
CA LEU A 4 -48.73 -1.45 13.09
C LEU A 4 -47.28 -1.86 12.87
N ALA A 5 -46.80 -1.58 11.66
CA ALA A 5 -45.41 -1.75 11.27
C ALA A 5 -44.50 -1.15 12.36
N HIS A 6 -43.88 -2.02 13.14
CA HIS A 6 -42.83 -1.64 14.07
C HIS A 6 -41.64 -1.23 13.22
N THR A 7 -41.56 0.05 12.84
CA THR A 7 -40.37 0.60 12.20
C THR A 7 -39.22 0.39 13.17
N PRO A 8 -38.24 -0.49 12.89
CA PRO A 8 -37.16 -0.74 13.83
C PRO A 8 -36.42 0.58 14.04
N ALA A 9 -36.30 0.99 15.30
CA ALA A 9 -35.57 2.19 15.67
C ALA A 9 -34.17 2.13 15.03
N ALA A 10 -33.75 3.23 14.40
CA ALA A 10 -32.43 3.31 13.78
C ALA A 10 -31.37 2.90 14.82
N ALA A 11 -30.69 1.79 14.56
CA ALA A 11 -29.70 1.25 15.47
C ALA A 11 -28.64 2.32 15.73
N LYS A 12 -28.31 2.55 17.02
CA LYS A 12 -27.22 3.47 17.36
C LYS A 12 -25.93 2.98 16.67
N PRO A 13 -25.12 3.89 16.09
CA PRO A 13 -23.89 3.48 15.44
C PRO A 13 -23.00 2.75 16.45
N ALA A 14 -22.50 1.57 16.07
CA ALA A 14 -21.68 0.72 16.94
C ALA A 14 -20.37 1.38 17.37
N TYR A 15 -19.93 2.42 16.65
CA TYR A 15 -18.70 3.15 16.88
C TYR A 15 -18.93 4.67 16.89
N SER A 16 -18.13 5.40 17.68
CA SER A 16 -18.17 6.86 17.67
C SER A 16 -17.58 7.44 16.38
N GLY A 17 -18.13 8.55 15.89
CA GLY A 17 -17.65 9.19 14.66
C GLY A 17 -16.18 9.64 14.73
N ARG A 18 -15.69 9.98 15.93
CA ARG A 18 -14.27 10.31 16.15
C ARG A 18 -13.37 9.09 15.95
N TYR A 19 -13.78 7.93 16.47
CA TYR A 19 -13.02 6.68 16.32
C TYR A 19 -12.98 6.23 14.85
N THR A 20 -14.12 6.22 14.15
CA THR A 20 -14.16 5.86 12.73
C THR A 20 -13.32 6.80 11.88
N GLY A 21 -13.32 8.10 12.21
CA GLY A 21 -12.48 9.10 11.55
C GLY A 21 -10.98 8.84 11.73
N VAL A 22 -10.54 8.53 12.94
CA VAL A 22 -9.13 8.16 13.20
C VAL A 22 -8.72 6.92 12.42
N VAL A 23 -9.55 5.88 12.41
CA VAL A 23 -9.28 4.66 11.63
C VAL A 23 -9.18 4.97 10.14
N LEU A 24 -10.11 5.74 9.59
CA LEU A 24 -10.06 6.13 8.17
C LEU A 24 -8.79 6.93 7.85
N SER A 25 -8.39 7.87 8.70
CA SER A 25 -7.14 8.63 8.52
C SER A 25 -5.90 7.74 8.52
N LEU A 26 -5.83 6.75 9.41
CA LEU A 26 -4.73 5.78 9.45
C LEU A 26 -4.69 4.91 8.18
N LEU A 27 -5.85 4.49 7.69
CA LEU A 27 -5.94 3.73 6.43
C LEU A 27 -5.51 4.58 5.23
N VAL A 28 -5.91 5.85 5.17
CA VAL A 28 -5.45 6.80 4.13
C VAL A 28 -3.93 6.97 4.19
N LEU A 29 -3.37 7.12 5.39
CA LEU A 29 -1.93 7.25 5.58
C LEU A 29 -1.21 6.00 5.07
N ALA A 30 -1.65 4.80 5.51
CA ALA A 30 -1.07 3.54 5.06
C ALA A 30 -1.13 3.39 3.53
N TYR A 31 -2.25 3.78 2.91
CA TYR A 31 -2.40 3.73 1.46
C TYR A 31 -1.58 4.79 0.72
N THR A 32 -1.35 5.93 1.35
CA THR A 32 -0.42 6.96 0.85
C THR A 32 1.00 6.42 0.81
N PHE A 33 1.48 5.81 1.91
CA PHE A 33 2.80 5.16 1.95
C PHE A 33 2.93 4.06 0.90
N ASN A 34 1.91 3.22 0.75
CA ASN A 34 1.85 2.21 -0.30
C ASN A 34 2.11 2.81 -1.70
N PHE A 35 1.51 3.96 -2.01
CA PHE A 35 1.71 4.62 -3.30
C PHE A 35 3.03 5.38 -3.44
N ILE A 36 3.60 5.90 -2.33
CA ILE A 36 4.99 6.41 -2.32
C ILE A 36 5.94 5.29 -2.75
N ASP A 37 5.79 4.10 -2.15
CA ASP A 37 6.60 2.91 -2.44
C ASP A 37 6.45 2.39 -3.88
N ARG A 38 5.23 2.44 -4.41
CA ARG A 38 4.97 2.07 -5.81
C ARG A 38 5.61 3.03 -6.81
N THR A 39 5.61 4.32 -6.50
CA THR A 39 6.13 5.35 -7.40
C THR A 39 7.64 5.52 -7.33
N ILE A 40 8.30 4.97 -6.31
CA ILE A 40 9.73 5.16 -6.11
C ILE A 40 10.56 4.67 -7.30
N ILE A 41 10.31 3.46 -7.83
CA ILE A 41 11.07 2.91 -8.97
C ILE A 41 10.96 3.79 -10.21
N ALA A 42 9.77 4.32 -10.51
CA ALA A 42 9.58 5.24 -11.63
C ALA A 42 10.35 6.55 -11.42
N THR A 43 10.48 6.99 -10.17
CA THR A 43 11.14 8.24 -9.80
C THR A 43 12.67 8.14 -9.80
N ILE A 44 13.22 7.05 -9.26
CA ILE A 44 14.67 6.89 -9.03
C ILE A 44 15.31 5.84 -9.96
N GLY A 45 14.53 5.24 -10.87
CA GLY A 45 14.94 4.13 -11.71
C GLY A 45 16.18 4.42 -12.58
N GLN A 46 16.30 5.63 -13.11
CA GLN A 46 17.49 6.02 -13.88
C GLN A 46 18.76 6.03 -13.02
N ALA A 47 18.68 6.46 -11.76
CA ALA A 47 19.82 6.44 -10.85
C ALA A 47 20.24 5.01 -10.50
N ILE A 48 19.27 4.11 -10.27
CA ILE A 48 19.51 2.68 -10.07
C ILE A 48 20.20 2.07 -11.30
N LYS A 49 19.69 2.37 -12.50
CA LYS A 49 20.22 1.85 -13.76
C LYS A 49 21.70 2.22 -13.94
N VAL A 50 22.06 3.47 -13.69
CA VAL A 50 23.44 3.94 -13.82
C VAL A 50 24.36 3.29 -12.78
N ASP A 51 23.94 3.23 -11.51
CA ASP A 51 24.74 2.67 -10.40
C ASP A 51 24.98 1.16 -10.57
N LEU A 52 23.91 0.40 -10.85
CA LEU A 52 23.96 -1.06 -10.97
C LEU A 52 24.27 -1.53 -12.41
N LYS A 53 24.49 -0.61 -13.35
CA LYS A 53 24.74 -0.87 -14.77
C LYS A 53 23.66 -1.73 -15.44
N LEU A 54 22.40 -1.44 -15.13
CA LEU A 54 21.27 -2.20 -15.65
C LEU A 54 20.97 -1.84 -17.11
N THR A 55 20.43 -2.81 -17.83
CA THR A 55 19.82 -2.61 -19.15
C THR A 55 18.44 -1.95 -19.03
N ASP A 56 17.93 -1.37 -20.12
CA ASP A 56 16.55 -0.85 -20.16
C ASP A 56 15.51 -1.96 -19.95
N THR A 57 15.81 -3.18 -20.41
CA THR A 57 14.96 -4.34 -20.18
C THR A 57 14.89 -4.68 -18.69
N GLU A 58 16.02 -4.73 -17.98
CA GLU A 58 16.05 -4.96 -16.52
C GLU A 58 15.32 -3.86 -15.76
N LEU A 59 15.48 -2.60 -16.15
CA LEU A 59 14.74 -1.50 -15.53
C LEU A 59 13.22 -1.62 -15.76
N GLY A 60 12.80 -1.97 -16.98
CA GLY A 60 11.39 -2.24 -17.30
C GLY A 60 10.83 -3.43 -16.51
N LEU A 61 11.64 -4.46 -16.30
CA LEU A 61 11.28 -5.63 -15.48
C LEU A 61 11.11 -5.25 -14.00
N LEU A 62 11.93 -4.36 -13.45
CA LEU A 62 11.78 -3.84 -12.08
C LEU A 62 10.52 -2.98 -11.91
N GLY A 63 10.17 -2.18 -12.93
CA GLY A 63 9.07 -1.22 -12.85
C GLY A 63 7.68 -1.77 -13.15
N GLY A 64 7.56 -2.84 -13.96
CA GLY A 64 6.26 -3.27 -14.48
C GLY A 64 6.02 -4.76 -14.44
N LEU A 65 6.71 -5.52 -15.29
CA LEU A 65 6.32 -6.91 -15.59
C LEU A 65 6.54 -7.86 -14.40
N SER A 66 7.69 -7.76 -13.74
CA SER A 66 8.03 -8.70 -12.68
C SER A 66 7.24 -8.43 -11.41
N PHE A 67 7.03 -7.14 -11.08
CA PHE A 67 6.12 -6.75 -10.01
C PHE A 67 4.72 -7.28 -10.29
N ALA A 68 4.14 -7.01 -11.47
CA ALA A 68 2.78 -7.44 -11.79
C ALA A 68 2.61 -8.97 -11.78
N VAL A 69 3.52 -9.72 -12.40
CA VAL A 69 3.44 -11.19 -12.52
C VAL A 69 3.64 -11.85 -11.15
N LEU A 70 4.69 -11.47 -10.41
CA LEU A 70 4.99 -12.10 -9.12
C LEU A 70 3.99 -11.65 -8.04
N TYR A 71 3.52 -10.40 -8.07
CA TYR A 71 2.42 -9.93 -7.21
C TYR A 71 1.15 -10.73 -7.44
N THR A 72 0.78 -10.98 -8.71
CA THR A 72 -0.45 -11.72 -9.03
C THR A 72 -0.33 -13.20 -8.65
N LEU A 73 0.81 -13.84 -8.93
CA LEU A 73 1.02 -15.26 -8.67
C LEU A 73 1.22 -15.57 -7.17
N LEU A 74 2.01 -14.76 -6.46
CA LEU A 74 2.31 -14.96 -5.04
C LEU A 74 1.30 -14.28 -4.11
N GLY A 75 0.58 -13.26 -4.60
CA GLY A 75 -0.48 -12.60 -3.85
C GLY A 75 -1.65 -13.53 -3.52
N ILE A 76 -2.01 -14.46 -4.42
CA ILE A 76 -3.15 -15.38 -4.20
C ILE A 76 -2.91 -16.35 -3.02
N PRO A 77 -1.78 -17.08 -2.91
CA PRO A 77 -1.47 -17.90 -1.73
C PRO A 77 -1.43 -17.11 -0.43
N ILE A 78 -0.86 -15.91 -0.46
CA ILE A 78 -0.65 -15.07 0.72
C ILE A 78 -1.96 -14.44 1.18
N ALA A 79 -2.81 -14.00 0.24
CA ALA A 79 -4.17 -13.55 0.53
C ALA A 79 -4.99 -14.66 1.21
N ARG A 80 -4.90 -15.91 0.73
CA ARG A 80 -5.59 -17.06 1.38
C ARG A 80 -5.09 -17.35 2.79
N LEU A 81 -3.81 -17.10 3.08
CA LEU A 81 -3.26 -17.26 4.43
C LEU A 81 -3.72 -16.13 5.36
N ALA A 82 -3.89 -14.91 4.81
CA ALA A 82 -4.37 -13.75 5.53
C ALA A 82 -5.88 -13.83 5.89
N GLU A 83 -6.69 -14.59 5.15
CA GLU A 83 -8.15 -14.72 5.37
C GLU A 83 -8.58 -15.25 6.75
N ARG A 84 -7.65 -15.83 7.54
CA ARG A 84 -7.97 -16.38 8.88
C ARG A 84 -7.71 -15.42 10.05
N TRP A 85 -7.25 -14.21 9.78
CA TRP A 85 -6.63 -13.33 10.79
C TRP A 85 -7.39 -12.01 10.97
N ASN A 86 -7.07 -11.31 12.07
CA ASN A 86 -7.62 -9.98 12.34
C ASN A 86 -7.17 -8.98 11.27
N ARG A 87 -8.12 -8.30 10.62
CA ARG A 87 -7.88 -7.31 9.54
C ARG A 87 -6.88 -6.22 9.90
N VAL A 88 -6.89 -5.73 11.14
CA VAL A 88 -5.93 -4.71 11.59
C VAL A 88 -4.53 -5.32 11.67
N SER A 89 -4.40 -6.52 12.24
CA SER A 89 -3.12 -7.23 12.30
C SER A 89 -2.56 -7.56 10.92
N ILE A 90 -3.41 -7.88 9.95
CA ILE A 90 -2.99 -8.12 8.56
C ILE A 90 -2.40 -6.84 7.96
N ILE A 91 -3.08 -5.69 8.11
CA ILE A 91 -2.59 -4.40 7.60
C ILE A 91 -1.27 -4.01 8.28
N SER A 92 -1.17 -4.19 9.60
CA SER A 92 0.05 -3.89 10.35
C SER A 92 1.22 -4.80 9.96
N LEU A 93 0.99 -6.10 9.77
CA LEU A 93 2.02 -7.03 9.32
C LEU A 93 2.45 -6.71 7.89
N ALA A 94 1.48 -6.43 7.02
CA ALA A 94 1.72 -6.00 5.65
C ALA A 94 2.65 -4.77 5.64
N LEU A 95 2.31 -3.73 6.41
CA LEU A 95 3.11 -2.52 6.59
C LEU A 95 4.56 -2.85 6.93
N VAL A 96 4.78 -3.64 7.98
CA VAL A 96 6.12 -4.03 8.43
C VAL A 96 6.88 -4.82 7.35
N VAL A 97 6.21 -5.75 6.69
CA VAL A 97 6.83 -6.61 5.68
C VAL A 97 7.26 -5.78 4.46
N TRP A 98 6.37 -4.97 3.89
CA TRP A 98 6.75 -4.19 2.71
C TRP A 98 7.80 -3.16 3.06
N SER A 99 7.67 -2.44 4.19
CA SER A 99 8.66 -1.46 4.65
C SER A 99 10.03 -2.09 4.82
N GLY A 100 10.11 -3.26 5.46
CA GLY A 100 11.36 -4.00 5.63
C GLY A 100 12.02 -4.35 4.29
N PHE A 101 11.23 -4.82 3.31
CA PHE A 101 11.74 -5.11 1.97
C PHE A 101 12.12 -3.84 1.19
N THR A 102 11.42 -2.73 1.40
CA THR A 102 11.73 -1.43 0.80
C THR A 102 13.06 -0.91 1.31
N VAL A 103 13.29 -0.94 2.62
CA VAL A 103 14.61 -0.64 3.21
C VAL A 103 15.68 -1.56 2.65
N ALA A 104 15.39 -2.87 2.54
CA ALA A 104 16.31 -3.86 1.99
C ALA A 104 16.70 -3.59 0.52
N CYS A 105 15.81 -2.97 -0.28
CA CYS A 105 16.14 -2.54 -1.65
C CYS A 105 17.31 -1.55 -1.67
N GLY A 106 17.43 -0.68 -0.66
CA GLY A 106 18.54 0.27 -0.53
C GLY A 106 19.92 -0.39 -0.40
N PHE A 107 19.97 -1.67 -0.01
CA PHE A 107 21.20 -2.45 0.13
C PHE A 107 21.48 -3.38 -1.06
N ALA A 108 20.65 -3.35 -2.11
CA ALA A 108 20.80 -4.27 -3.24
C ALA A 108 22.08 -3.98 -4.04
N GLY A 109 22.89 -5.01 -4.30
CA GLY A 109 24.14 -4.93 -5.07
C GLY A 109 23.99 -5.23 -6.57
N GLY A 110 22.79 -5.57 -7.04
CA GLY A 110 22.55 -5.88 -8.45
C GLY A 110 21.08 -6.18 -8.75
N PHE A 111 20.79 -6.42 -10.03
CA PHE A 111 19.43 -6.62 -10.55
C PHE A 111 18.65 -7.71 -9.80
N VAL A 112 19.20 -8.92 -9.70
CA VAL A 112 18.50 -10.09 -9.13
C VAL A 112 18.13 -9.85 -7.66
N GLN A 113 19.04 -9.27 -6.88
CA GLN A 113 18.78 -8.95 -5.47
C GLN A 113 17.70 -7.88 -5.34
N LEU A 114 17.81 -6.80 -6.13
CA LEU A 114 16.81 -5.73 -6.11
C LEU A 114 15.43 -6.24 -6.54
N LEU A 115 15.40 -7.10 -7.56
CA LEU A 115 14.18 -7.73 -8.05
C LEU A 115 13.53 -8.60 -6.97
N ALA A 116 14.29 -9.45 -6.29
CA ALA A 116 13.79 -10.30 -5.21
C ALA A 116 13.22 -9.46 -4.05
N MET A 117 13.89 -8.36 -3.66
CA MET A 117 13.40 -7.45 -2.64
C MET A 117 12.09 -6.76 -3.08
N ARG A 118 11.99 -6.30 -4.33
CA ARG A 118 10.75 -5.70 -4.87
C ARG A 118 9.58 -6.66 -4.93
N VAL A 119 9.84 -7.95 -5.12
CA VAL A 119 8.81 -8.99 -5.03
C VAL A 119 8.32 -9.12 -3.59
N GLY A 120 9.23 -9.09 -2.61
CA GLY A 120 8.88 -9.04 -1.19
C GLY A 120 8.04 -7.82 -0.82
N VAL A 121 8.36 -6.64 -1.37
CA VAL A 121 7.52 -5.43 -1.23
C VAL A 121 6.11 -5.71 -1.74
N GLY A 122 5.97 -6.18 -2.99
CA GLY A 122 4.66 -6.47 -3.59
C GLY A 122 3.83 -7.47 -2.79
N ILE A 123 4.47 -8.51 -2.26
CA ILE A 123 3.84 -9.47 -1.35
C ILE A 123 3.24 -8.78 -0.11
N GLY A 124 4.00 -7.91 0.55
CA GLY A 124 3.53 -7.17 1.72
C GLY A 124 2.37 -6.24 1.34
N GLU A 125 2.51 -5.48 0.27
CA GLU A 125 1.49 -4.53 -0.19
C GLU A 125 0.12 -5.16 -0.49
N ALA A 126 0.11 -6.42 -0.96
CA ALA A 126 -1.13 -7.15 -1.25
C ALA A 126 -2.06 -7.28 -0.03
N GLY A 127 -1.51 -7.22 1.18
CA GLY A 127 -2.25 -7.28 2.44
C GLY A 127 -2.90 -5.96 2.89
N CYS A 128 -2.70 -4.84 2.18
CA CYS A 128 -3.22 -3.54 2.62
C CYS A 128 -4.68 -3.30 2.20
N SER A 129 -4.95 -3.27 0.89
CA SER A 129 -6.23 -2.76 0.35
C SER A 129 -7.46 -3.63 0.67
N PRO A 130 -7.44 -4.97 0.50
CA PRO A 130 -8.63 -5.77 0.76
C PRO A 130 -9.13 -5.71 2.22
N PRO A 131 -8.25 -5.84 3.25
CA PRO A 131 -8.67 -5.67 4.64
C PRO A 131 -9.11 -4.24 4.96
N ALA A 132 -8.49 -3.22 4.37
CA ALA A 132 -8.89 -1.82 4.54
C ALA A 132 -10.30 -1.56 4.00
N HIS A 133 -10.62 -2.03 2.78
CA HIS A 133 -11.97 -1.92 2.20
C HIS A 133 -13.02 -2.65 3.05
N SER A 134 -12.67 -3.81 3.58
CA SER A 134 -13.53 -4.58 4.49
C SER A 134 -13.78 -3.82 5.80
N LEU A 135 -12.73 -3.27 6.44
CA LEU A 135 -12.86 -2.45 7.64
C LEU A 135 -13.71 -1.19 7.40
N ILE A 136 -13.48 -0.47 6.31
CA ILE A 136 -14.28 0.72 5.97
C ILE A 136 -15.76 0.34 5.78
N SER A 137 -16.03 -0.82 5.16
CA SER A 137 -17.40 -1.30 4.96
C SER A 137 -18.12 -1.62 6.26
N ASP A 138 -17.40 -2.15 7.26
CA ASP A 138 -17.97 -2.48 8.57
C ASP A 138 -18.13 -1.23 9.47
N TYR A 139 -17.26 -0.24 9.31
CA TYR A 139 -17.23 0.97 10.14
C TYR A 139 -18.21 2.05 9.65
N TYR A 140 -18.54 2.05 8.36
CA TYR A 140 -19.40 3.07 7.75
C TYR A 140 -20.69 2.46 7.20
N GLU A 141 -21.82 3.06 7.60
CA GLU A 141 -23.14 2.74 7.08
C GLU A 141 -23.20 2.86 5.55
N PRO A 142 -24.08 2.10 4.85
CA PRO A 142 -24.16 2.09 3.38
C PRO A 142 -24.23 3.47 2.74
N ARG A 143 -24.94 4.43 3.36
CA ARG A 143 -25.09 5.80 2.85
C ARG A 143 -23.79 6.63 2.88
N ARG A 144 -22.85 6.31 3.79
CA ARG A 144 -21.59 7.03 3.99
C ARG A 144 -20.36 6.27 3.48
N ARG A 145 -20.52 4.97 3.20
CA ARG A 145 -19.44 4.07 2.78
C ARG A 145 -18.75 4.54 1.50
N ALA A 146 -19.52 4.99 0.50
CA ALA A 146 -18.95 5.49 -0.75
C ALA A 146 -18.00 6.66 -0.52
N SER A 147 -18.41 7.66 0.29
CA SER A 147 -17.56 8.80 0.63
C SER A 147 -16.31 8.39 1.40
N ALA A 148 -16.42 7.45 2.35
CA ALA A 148 -15.27 6.95 3.08
C ALA A 148 -14.26 6.23 2.16
N LEU A 149 -14.76 5.42 1.22
CA LEU A 149 -13.91 4.77 0.21
C LEU A 149 -13.27 5.79 -0.75
N SER A 150 -13.97 6.88 -1.11
CA SER A 150 -13.37 7.96 -1.90
C SER A 150 -12.26 8.70 -1.14
N VAL A 151 -12.44 8.95 0.16
CA VAL A 151 -11.40 9.52 1.02
C VAL A 151 -10.20 8.58 1.10
N TYR A 152 -10.43 7.27 1.27
CA TYR A 152 -9.36 6.27 1.21
C TYR A 152 -8.62 6.30 -0.13
N ALA A 153 -9.35 6.34 -1.26
CA ALA A 153 -8.77 6.40 -2.59
C ALA A 153 -7.94 7.66 -2.86
N PHE A 154 -8.15 8.76 -2.12
CA PHE A 154 -7.32 9.95 -2.19
C PHE A 154 -5.85 9.70 -1.79
N GLY A 155 -5.56 8.62 -1.05
CA GLY A 155 -4.19 8.19 -0.78
C GLY A 155 -3.36 7.92 -2.04
N ILE A 156 -4.01 7.55 -3.16
CA ILE A 156 -3.33 7.27 -4.45
C ILE A 156 -2.65 8.52 -5.02
N PRO A 157 -3.38 9.60 -5.39
CA PRO A 157 -2.76 10.79 -5.95
C PRO A 157 -1.83 11.48 -4.94
N LEU A 158 -2.18 11.45 -3.65
CA LEU A 158 -1.35 12.03 -2.60
C LEU A 158 0.01 11.32 -2.49
N GLY A 159 -0.01 9.98 -2.39
CA GLY A 159 1.20 9.18 -2.29
C GLY A 159 2.05 9.27 -3.56
N SER A 160 1.41 9.29 -4.73
CA SER A 160 2.12 9.42 -6.00
C SER A 160 2.83 10.76 -6.15
N LEU A 161 2.18 11.85 -5.74
CA LEU A 161 2.79 13.19 -5.74
C LEU A 161 3.98 13.25 -4.77
N ILE A 162 3.78 12.76 -3.54
CA ILE A 162 4.83 12.76 -2.51
C ILE A 162 6.01 11.90 -2.97
N GLY A 163 5.76 10.68 -3.47
CA GLY A 163 6.80 9.78 -3.95
C GLY A 163 7.61 10.36 -5.10
N ALA A 164 6.94 10.99 -6.08
CA ALA A 164 7.62 11.64 -7.19
C ALA A 164 8.49 12.83 -6.74
N VAL A 165 7.97 13.70 -5.89
CA VAL A 165 8.68 14.92 -5.47
C VAL A 165 9.75 14.61 -4.43
N ALA A 166 9.38 13.99 -3.31
CA ALA A 166 10.29 13.70 -2.20
C ALA A 166 11.30 12.61 -2.58
N GLY A 167 10.87 11.56 -3.30
CA GLY A 167 11.77 10.51 -3.77
C GLY A 167 12.82 11.02 -4.76
N GLY A 168 12.42 11.90 -5.68
CA GLY A 168 13.33 12.54 -6.63
C GLY A 168 14.34 13.46 -5.93
N TRP A 169 13.88 14.25 -4.97
CA TRP A 169 14.74 15.12 -4.16
C TRP A 169 15.74 14.33 -3.30
N LEU A 170 15.29 13.26 -2.64
CA LEU A 170 16.15 12.37 -1.85
C LEU A 170 17.20 11.70 -2.73
N ALA A 171 16.80 11.14 -3.87
CA ALA A 171 17.73 10.48 -4.77
C ALA A 171 18.77 11.44 -5.37
N LYS A 172 18.38 12.68 -5.67
CA LYS A 172 19.30 13.71 -6.15
C LYS A 172 20.32 14.13 -5.09
N THR A 173 19.89 14.25 -3.83
CA THR A 173 20.73 14.80 -2.74
C THR A 173 21.58 13.74 -2.05
N TYR A 174 21.00 12.56 -1.79
CA TYR A 174 21.59 11.52 -0.95
C TYR A 174 21.76 10.17 -1.68
N GLY A 175 21.31 10.08 -2.93
CA GLY A 175 21.37 8.85 -3.72
C GLY A 175 20.13 7.95 -3.54
N TRP A 176 19.95 7.07 -4.52
CA TRP A 176 18.77 6.20 -4.63
C TRP A 176 18.65 5.20 -3.46
N ARG A 177 19.78 4.80 -2.88
CA ARG A 177 19.84 3.88 -1.74
C ARG A 177 19.20 4.50 -0.49
N VAL A 178 19.55 5.74 -0.18
CA VAL A 178 18.97 6.50 0.94
C VAL A 178 17.48 6.77 0.72
N ALA A 179 17.07 7.01 -0.53
CA ALA A 179 15.65 7.16 -0.86
C ALA A 179 14.83 5.92 -0.47
N PHE A 180 15.32 4.70 -0.74
CA PHE A 180 14.66 3.48 -0.27
C PHE A 180 14.61 3.36 1.25
N MET A 181 15.71 3.68 1.95
CA MET A 181 15.77 3.60 3.41
C MET A 181 14.88 4.64 4.10
N ALA A 182 14.64 5.79 3.46
CA ALA A 182 13.81 6.86 4.01
C ALA A 182 12.31 6.61 3.75
N VAL A 183 11.97 5.89 2.68
CA VAL A 183 10.58 5.60 2.30
C VAL A 183 10.05 4.36 3.01
N GLY A 184 10.89 3.32 3.16
CA GLY A 184 10.51 2.08 3.85
C GLY A 184 10.45 2.24 5.35
#